data_AF-A0A7S1UC48-F1
#
_entry.id   AF-A0A7S1UC48-F1
#
_cell.length_a   1.000
_cell.length_b   1.000
_cell.length_c   1.000
_cell.angle_alpha   90.00
_cell.angle_beta   90.00
_cell.angle_gamma   90.00
#
_symmetry.space_group_name_H-M   'P 1'
#
loop_
_entity.id
_entity.type
_entity.pdbx_description
1 polymer ?
#
loop_
_entity_poly.entity_id
_entity_poly.type
_entity_poly.pdbx_seq_one_letter_code
_entity_poly.pdbx_strand_id
1 'polypeptide(L)'
;GSKSKVEYTFGYKRCDDGKVRIFLHHSSVPYNPEAGAGASPGDITEAEVRAAQDLWRDSIKKISAAHKADEDFVGVAGEAAGKLYAYGHANVLFKPTKAKESQFRPMAADAMSYFVGAKNVEEGAISEDGGFAINGGRGWS
;
A
#
# COMPACT_ATOMS: atom_id res chain seq x y z
N GLY A 1 28.85 0.51 -22.87
CA GLY A 1 27.95 0.59 -21.70
C GLY A 1 26.96 -0.55 -21.74
N SER A 2 26.50 -1.04 -20.59
CA SER A 2 25.46 -2.05 -20.47
C SER A 2 24.08 -1.45 -20.77
N LYS A 3 23.17 -2.24 -21.37
CA LYS A 3 21.77 -1.82 -21.61
C LYS A 3 20.94 -2.19 -20.39
N SER A 4 20.18 -1.24 -19.84
CA SER A 4 19.24 -1.48 -18.75
C SER A 4 17.81 -1.30 -19.26
N LYS A 5 16.93 -2.24 -18.90
CA LYS A 5 15.48 -2.08 -19.08
C LYS A 5 14.90 -1.39 -17.83
N VAL A 6 13.85 -0.61 -18.03
CA VAL A 6 13.23 0.30 -17.07
C VAL A 6 11.74 0.38 -17.41
N GLU A 7 10.90 0.31 -16.39
CA GLU A 7 9.46 0.46 -16.51
C GLU A 7 9.09 1.90 -16.14
N TYR A 8 8.33 2.56 -17.01
CA TYR A 8 7.94 3.96 -16.87
C TYR A 8 6.43 4.15 -16.98
N THR A 9 5.88 4.98 -16.09
CA THR A 9 4.52 5.48 -16.17
C THR A 9 4.55 7.01 -16.24
N PHE A 10 4.05 7.57 -17.33
CA PHE A 10 3.88 9.01 -17.53
C PHE A 10 2.40 9.39 -17.57
N GLY A 11 2.04 10.49 -16.90
CA GLY A 11 0.75 11.16 -17.07
C GLY A 11 0.94 12.55 -17.68
N TYR A 12 0.08 12.93 -18.63
CA TYR A 12 0.12 14.24 -19.29
C TYR A 12 -1.18 15.03 -19.06
N LYS A 13 -1.06 16.35 -18.91
CA LYS A 13 -2.20 17.26 -18.80
C LYS A 13 -1.96 18.51 -19.65
N ARG A 14 -3.01 19.04 -20.29
CA ARG A 14 -2.98 20.36 -20.92
C ARG A 14 -3.24 21.43 -19.86
N CYS A 15 -2.35 22.39 -19.73
CA CYS A 15 -2.47 23.50 -18.78
C CYS A 15 -3.26 24.67 -19.39
N ASP A 16 -3.58 25.66 -18.56
CA ASP A 16 -4.39 26.83 -18.95
C ASP A 16 -3.73 27.70 -20.02
N ASP A 17 -2.41 27.63 -20.16
CA ASP A 17 -1.65 28.25 -21.26
C ASP A 17 -1.71 27.45 -22.58
N GLY A 18 -2.55 26.41 -22.63
CA GLY A 18 -2.74 25.53 -23.78
C GLY A 18 -1.64 24.50 -23.99
N LYS A 19 -0.57 24.46 -23.18
CA LYS A 19 0.56 23.54 -23.39
C LYS A 19 0.37 22.20 -22.65
N VAL A 20 0.83 21.11 -23.26
CA VAL A 20 0.86 19.78 -22.64
C VAL A 20 2.09 19.63 -21.77
N ARG A 21 1.94 19.13 -20.54
CA ARG A 21 3.03 18.89 -19.58
C ARG A 21 2.86 17.55 -18.87
N ILE A 22 3.98 16.97 -18.44
CA ILE A 22 3.99 15.78 -17.57
C ILE A 22 3.50 16.20 -16.18
N PHE A 23 2.50 15.49 -15.64
CA PHE A 23 2.01 15.67 -14.28
C PHE A 23 2.24 14.44 -13.38
N LEU A 24 2.63 13.30 -13.97
CA LEU A 24 3.02 12.08 -13.26
C LEU A 24 4.24 11.47 -13.94
N HIS A 25 5.27 11.14 -13.15
CA HIS A 25 6.42 10.36 -13.59
C HIS A 25 6.72 9.33 -12.49
N HIS A 26 6.53 8.05 -12.80
CA HIS A 26 7.01 6.94 -11.98
C HIS A 26 7.97 6.09 -12.83
N SER A 27 9.15 5.78 -12.28
CA SER A 27 10.21 5.04 -12.97
C SER A 27 10.76 4.00 -12.02
N SER A 28 10.92 2.77 -12.49
CA SER A 28 11.57 1.70 -11.75
C SER A 28 12.42 0.85 -12.68
N VAL A 29 13.51 0.28 -12.16
CA VAL A 29 14.19 -0.82 -12.82
C VAL A 29 13.40 -2.10 -12.53
N PRO A 30 13.18 -2.99 -13.53
CA PRO A 30 12.60 -4.30 -13.29
C PRO A 30 13.43 -5.04 -12.24
N TYR A 31 12.74 -5.75 -11.36
CA TYR A 31 13.40 -6.70 -10.49
C TYR A 31 14.15 -7.72 -11.35
N ASN A 32 15.46 -7.84 -11.14
CA ASN A 32 16.31 -8.81 -11.83
C ASN A 32 16.81 -9.84 -10.81
N PRO A 33 16.20 -11.04 -10.74
CA PRO A 33 16.63 -12.07 -9.80
C PRO A 33 18.05 -12.59 -10.08
N GLU A 34 18.56 -12.46 -11.32
CA GLU A 34 19.92 -12.88 -11.68
C GLU A 34 20.99 -11.82 -11.37
N ALA A 35 20.61 -10.55 -11.18
CA ALA A 35 21.54 -9.53 -10.68
C ALA A 35 21.88 -9.73 -9.20
N GLY A 36 21.10 -10.55 -8.50
CA GLY A 36 21.40 -11.07 -7.16
C GLY A 36 22.41 -12.21 -7.22
N ALA A 37 23.59 -11.97 -7.79
CA ALA A 37 24.71 -12.89 -7.66
C ALA A 37 25.21 -12.84 -6.20
N GLY A 38 24.57 -13.63 -5.35
CA GLY A 38 24.95 -13.86 -3.97
C GLY A 38 23.78 -13.80 -2.99
N ALA A 39 22.79 -14.69 -3.15
CA ALA A 39 21.81 -14.94 -2.10
C ALA A 39 22.55 -15.37 -0.82
N SER A 40 22.70 -14.46 0.13
CA SER A 40 23.20 -14.76 1.47
C SER A 40 22.08 -15.43 2.27
N PRO A 41 22.38 -16.30 3.26
CA PRO A 41 21.38 -16.76 4.21
C PRO A 41 20.85 -15.55 4.99
N GLY A 42 19.72 -14.99 4.52
CA GLY A 42 19.18 -13.70 4.95
C GLY A 42 18.55 -12.86 3.83
N ASP A 43 18.78 -13.21 2.57
CA ASP A 43 18.17 -12.50 1.44
C ASP A 43 16.71 -12.93 1.23
N ILE A 44 15.86 -11.94 0.96
CA ILE A 44 14.45 -12.14 0.67
C ILE A 44 14.30 -12.96 -0.62
N THR A 45 13.64 -14.11 -0.51
CA THR A 45 13.35 -15.01 -1.63
C THR A 45 12.07 -14.63 -2.37
N GLU A 46 11.95 -15.04 -3.62
CA GLU A 46 10.70 -14.86 -4.39
C GLU A 46 9.50 -15.51 -3.68
N ALA A 47 9.71 -16.68 -3.05
CA ALA A 47 8.67 -17.38 -2.31
C ALA A 47 8.15 -16.55 -1.12
N GLU A 48 9.05 -15.91 -0.36
CA GLU A 48 8.67 -15.04 0.76
C GLU A 48 7.92 -13.79 0.27
N VAL A 49 8.34 -13.19 -0.85
CA VAL A 49 7.62 -12.05 -1.45
C VAL A 49 6.19 -12.46 -1.84
N ARG A 50 6.03 -13.61 -2.50
CA ARG A 50 4.71 -14.13 -2.89
C ARG A 50 3.85 -14.43 -1.67
N ALA A 51 4.41 -15.05 -0.64
CA ALA A 51 3.71 -15.29 0.61
C ALA A 51 3.26 -13.99 1.30
N ALA A 52 4.09 -12.94 1.30
CA ALA A 52 3.73 -11.63 1.84
C ALA A 52 2.60 -10.97 1.01
N GLN A 53 2.63 -11.08 -0.31
CA GLN A 53 1.58 -10.58 -1.21
C GLN A 53 0.25 -11.33 -1.01
N ASP A 54 0.30 -12.65 -0.86
CA ASP A 54 -0.85 -13.50 -0.57
C ASP A 54 -1.45 -13.14 0.79
N LEU A 55 -0.62 -13.01 1.82
CA LEU A 55 -1.04 -12.58 3.15
C LEU A 55 -1.71 -11.20 3.09
N TRP A 56 -1.16 -10.27 2.31
CA TRP A 56 -1.74 -8.93 2.15
C TRP A 56 -3.15 -9.01 1.53
N ARG A 57 -3.30 -9.71 0.41
CA ARG A 57 -4.61 -9.91 -0.23
C ARG A 57 -5.60 -10.56 0.73
N ASP A 58 -5.19 -11.64 1.40
CA ASP A 58 -6.07 -12.42 2.25
C ASP A 58 -6.46 -11.64 3.51
N SER A 59 -5.59 -10.76 3.99
CA SER A 59 -5.88 -9.84 5.09
C SER A 59 -6.98 -8.83 4.70
N ILE A 60 -6.91 -8.26 3.50
CA ILE A 60 -7.97 -7.36 2.99
C ILE A 60 -9.32 -8.09 2.92
N LYS A 61 -9.34 -9.34 2.44
CA LYS A 61 -10.56 -10.16 2.41
C LYS A 61 -11.10 -10.44 3.82
N LYS A 62 -10.22 -10.78 4.78
CA LYS A 62 -10.60 -11.04 6.18
C LYS A 62 -11.19 -9.79 6.85
N ILE A 63 -10.53 -8.64 6.74
CA ILE A 63 -11.04 -7.36 7.28
C ILE A 63 -12.40 -7.05 6.67
N SER A 64 -12.54 -7.24 5.35
CA SER A 64 -13.82 -7.03 4.67
C SER A 64 -14.92 -7.98 5.17
N ALA A 65 -14.59 -9.25 5.45
CA ALA A 65 -15.55 -10.24 5.92
C ALA A 65 -15.99 -9.92 7.35
N ALA A 66 -15.04 -9.61 8.24
CA ALA A 66 -15.31 -9.18 9.61
C ALA A 66 -16.24 -7.96 9.64
N HIS A 67 -15.96 -6.94 8.82
CA HIS A 67 -16.82 -5.75 8.74
C HIS A 67 -18.24 -6.09 8.25
N LYS A 68 -18.39 -7.00 7.29
CA LYS A 68 -19.72 -7.44 6.81
C LYS A 68 -20.49 -8.25 7.85
N ALA A 69 -19.77 -8.96 8.71
CA ALA A 69 -20.33 -9.74 9.81
C ALA A 69 -20.58 -8.90 11.08
N ASP A 70 -20.30 -7.59 11.05
CA ASP A 70 -20.34 -6.70 12.21
C ASP A 70 -19.44 -7.18 13.37
N GLU A 71 -18.31 -7.81 13.02
CA GLU A 71 -17.26 -8.25 13.94
C GLU A 71 -16.18 -7.17 14.11
N ASP A 72 -15.19 -7.42 14.98
CA ASP A 72 -14.06 -6.52 15.23
C ASP A 72 -13.07 -6.44 14.05
N PHE A 73 -13.50 -5.80 12.96
CA PHE A 73 -12.68 -5.60 11.77
C PHE A 73 -11.51 -4.63 12.00
N VAL A 74 -11.59 -3.76 13.01
CA VAL A 74 -10.51 -2.84 13.39
C VAL A 74 -9.39 -3.60 14.05
N GLY A 75 -9.69 -4.49 15.00
CA GLY A 75 -8.72 -5.40 15.61
C GLY A 75 -8.08 -6.33 14.57
N VAL A 76 -8.88 -6.92 13.67
CA VAL A 76 -8.38 -7.76 12.56
C VAL A 76 -7.43 -6.96 11.65
N ALA A 77 -7.75 -5.71 11.35
CA ALA A 77 -6.88 -4.85 10.56
C ALA A 77 -5.57 -4.50 11.29
N GLY A 78 -5.63 -4.28 12.61
CA GLY A 78 -4.45 -4.03 13.44
C GLY A 78 -3.49 -5.23 13.46
N GLU A 79 -4.03 -6.43 13.64
CA GLU A 79 -3.24 -7.67 13.59
C GLU A 79 -2.59 -7.88 12.21
N ALA A 80 -3.35 -7.65 11.13
CA ALA A 80 -2.83 -7.72 9.76
C ALA A 80 -1.72 -6.69 9.52
N ALA A 81 -1.91 -5.44 9.96
CA ALA A 81 -0.93 -4.38 9.80
C ALA A 81 0.39 -4.72 10.52
N GLY A 82 0.32 -5.27 11.74
CA GLY A 82 1.49 -5.70 12.50
C GLY A 82 2.28 -6.85 11.85
N LYS A 83 1.64 -7.68 11.02
CA LYS A 83 2.31 -8.75 10.26
C LYS A 83 2.88 -8.28 8.93
N LEU A 84 2.25 -7.29 8.29
CA LEU A 84 2.52 -6.91 6.91
C LEU A 84 3.44 -5.71 6.76
N TYR A 85 3.38 -4.77 7.70
CA TYR A 85 4.08 -3.50 7.60
C TYR A 85 5.16 -3.40 8.66
N ALA A 86 6.35 -2.98 8.25
CA ALA A 86 7.53 -2.88 9.11
C ALA A 86 7.48 -1.69 10.09
N TYR A 87 6.29 -1.22 10.48
CA TYR A 87 6.16 -0.19 11.51
C TYR A 87 6.81 -0.68 12.81
N GLY A 88 7.63 0.16 13.44
CA GLY A 88 8.43 -0.23 14.62
C GLY A 88 9.71 -1.01 14.31
N HIS A 89 9.89 -1.47 13.07
CA HIS A 89 11.11 -2.16 12.60
C HIS A 89 11.92 -1.33 11.60
N ALA A 90 11.26 -0.50 10.80
CA ALA A 90 11.88 0.40 9.83
C ALA A 90 10.96 1.59 9.50
N ASN A 91 11.50 2.57 8.76
CA ASN A 91 10.68 3.65 8.19
C ASN A 91 9.83 3.11 7.05
N VAL A 92 8.51 3.28 7.13
CA VAL A 92 7.57 2.82 6.11
C VAL A 92 7.15 3.99 5.22
N LEU A 93 7.36 3.85 3.91
CA LEU A 93 6.86 4.81 2.91
C LEU A 93 5.57 4.28 2.29
N PHE A 94 4.45 4.48 2.98
CA PHE A 94 3.14 4.08 2.46
C PHE A 94 2.44 5.25 1.77
N LYS A 95 2.29 5.18 0.45
CA LYS A 95 1.52 6.12 -0.38
C LYS A 95 0.26 5.42 -0.94
N PRO A 96 -0.91 5.54 -0.29
CA PRO A 96 -2.11 4.86 -0.76
C PRO A 96 -2.72 5.48 -2.03
N THR A 97 -3.50 4.69 -2.77
CA THR A 97 -4.09 5.10 -4.05
C THR A 97 -5.20 6.15 -3.91
N LYS A 98 -5.87 6.22 -2.76
CA LYS A 98 -7.00 7.14 -2.49
C LYS A 98 -6.64 8.26 -1.49
N ALA A 99 -5.39 8.69 -1.50
CA ALA A 99 -4.87 9.75 -0.65
C ALA A 99 -4.48 10.96 -1.51
N LYS A 100 -5.24 12.05 -1.38
CA LYS A 100 -5.09 13.27 -2.17
C LYS A 100 -4.50 14.40 -1.33
N GLU A 101 -5.05 14.63 -0.15
CA GLU A 101 -4.70 15.78 0.69
C GLU A 101 -3.50 15.44 1.59
N SER A 102 -3.55 14.31 2.30
CA SER A 102 -2.39 13.75 2.99
C SER A 102 -1.89 12.58 2.16
N GLN A 103 -0.74 12.70 1.49
CA GLN A 103 -0.33 11.71 0.50
C GLN A 103 0.32 10.45 1.08
N PHE A 104 0.85 10.53 2.29
CA PHE A 104 1.63 9.46 2.91
C PHE A 104 1.00 9.04 4.24
N ARG A 105 1.25 7.79 4.64
CA ARG A 105 0.86 7.21 5.92
C ARG A 105 2.14 6.73 6.66
N PRO A 106 2.95 7.67 7.17
CA PRO A 106 4.25 7.34 7.77
C PRO A 106 4.12 6.58 9.09
N MET A 107 2.98 6.67 9.78
CA MET A 107 2.73 5.98 11.05
C MET A 107 1.72 4.84 10.87
N ALA A 108 1.78 3.84 11.76
CA ALA A 108 0.83 2.72 11.78
C ALA A 108 -0.62 3.20 11.95
N ALA A 109 -0.84 4.19 12.82
CA ALA A 109 -2.16 4.79 13.05
C ALA A 109 -2.73 5.43 11.77
N ASP A 110 -1.90 6.12 10.99
CA ASP A 110 -2.29 6.69 9.71
C ASP A 110 -2.70 5.58 8.72
N ALA A 111 -1.92 4.51 8.65
CA ALA A 111 -2.23 3.38 7.77
C ALA A 111 -3.54 2.68 8.17
N MET A 112 -3.81 2.58 9.47
CA MET A 112 -5.09 2.11 9.98
C MET A 112 -6.24 2.99 9.51
N SER A 113 -6.09 4.32 9.58
CA SER A 113 -7.08 5.25 9.02
C SER A 113 -7.40 4.92 7.57
N TYR A 114 -6.39 4.63 6.74
CA TYR A 114 -6.59 4.24 5.36
C TYR A 114 -7.36 2.91 5.20
N PHE A 115 -7.01 1.87 5.97
CA PHE A 115 -7.61 0.55 5.82
C PHE A 115 -9.04 0.46 6.34
N VAL A 116 -9.29 0.98 7.54
CA VAL A 116 -10.58 0.84 8.23
C VAL A 116 -11.43 2.10 8.18
N GLY A 117 -10.86 3.22 7.77
CA GLY A 117 -11.54 4.52 7.64
C GLY A 117 -11.38 5.38 8.89
N ALA A 118 -11.31 6.69 8.68
CA ALA A 118 -11.06 7.68 9.73
C ALA A 118 -12.06 7.65 10.88
N LYS A 119 -13.31 7.23 10.61
CA LYS A 119 -14.37 7.13 11.62
C LYS A 119 -14.14 6.01 12.65
N ASN A 120 -13.25 5.07 12.33
CA ASN A 120 -13.01 3.86 13.11
C ASN A 120 -11.65 3.89 13.82
N VAL A 121 -10.97 5.03 13.82
CA VAL A 121 -9.67 5.24 14.48
C VAL A 121 -9.72 6.51 15.32
N GLU A 122 -9.19 6.45 16.54
CA GLU A 122 -9.14 7.61 17.44
C GLU A 122 -7.88 8.45 17.21
N GLU A 123 -6.73 7.80 17.08
CA GLU A 123 -5.43 8.42 16.81
C GLU A 123 -5.05 8.21 15.33
N GLY A 124 -4.39 9.20 14.72
CA GLY A 124 -3.97 9.13 13.31
C GLY A 124 -5.12 9.16 12.30
N ALA A 125 -6.32 9.57 12.72
CA ALA A 125 -7.47 9.71 11.85
C ALA A 125 -7.23 10.77 10.76
N ILE A 126 -7.28 10.36 9.49
CA ILE A 126 -7.11 11.23 8.34
C ILE A 126 -8.45 11.30 7.61
N SER A 127 -9.12 12.45 7.69
CA SER A 127 -10.54 12.62 7.33
C SER A 127 -10.94 12.20 5.90
N GLU A 128 -10.01 12.18 4.95
CA GLU A 128 -10.24 11.70 3.57
C GLU A 128 -10.33 10.16 3.48
N ASP A 129 -9.88 9.43 4.49
CA ASP A 129 -9.80 7.98 4.46
C ASP A 129 -11.17 7.34 4.75
N GLY A 130 -11.76 6.75 3.71
CA GLY A 130 -13.07 6.08 3.76
C GLY A 130 -13.03 4.57 4.04
N GLY A 131 -11.87 4.01 4.40
CA GLY A 131 -11.70 2.59 4.68
C GLY A 131 -11.57 1.74 3.41
N PHE A 132 -10.34 1.56 2.93
CA PHE A 132 -10.04 0.77 1.75
C PHE A 132 -10.43 -0.70 1.90
N ALA A 133 -10.12 -1.33 3.04
CA ALA A 133 -10.35 -2.75 3.26
C ALA A 133 -11.85 -3.08 3.39
N ILE A 134 -12.66 -2.10 3.79
CA ILE A 134 -14.12 -2.24 3.88
C ILE A 134 -14.84 -1.75 2.62
N ASN A 135 -14.13 -1.13 1.68
CA ASN A 135 -14.64 -0.61 0.40
C ASN A 135 -15.91 0.26 0.54
N GLY A 136 -15.93 1.14 1.56
CA GLY A 136 -17.11 1.94 1.88
C GLY A 136 -18.34 1.10 2.25
N GLY A 137 -18.14 -0.05 2.90
CA GLY A 137 -19.18 -0.98 3.33
C GLY A 137 -19.56 -2.07 2.32
N ARG A 138 -19.10 -1.98 1.06
CA ARG A 138 -19.37 -3.01 0.03
C ARG A 138 -18.52 -4.27 0.20
N GLY A 139 -17.37 -4.11 0.85
CA GLY A 139 -16.35 -5.14 1.00
C GLY A 139 -15.67 -5.58 -0.30
N TRP A 140 -14.78 -6.56 -0.15
CA TRP A 140 -14.07 -7.30 -1.19
C TRP A 140 -14.40 -8.79 -1.10
N SER A 141 -14.17 -9.55 -2.17
CA SER A 141 -14.40 -11.00 -2.28
C SER A 141 -13.14 -11.75 -2.69
#